data_AF-A0A7U9S3S4-F1
#
_entry.id   AF-A0A7U9S3S4-F1
#
_cell.length_a   1.000
_cell.length_b   1.000
_cell.length_c   1.000
_cell.angle_alpha   90.00
_cell.angle_beta   90.00
_cell.angle_gamma   90.00
#
_symmetry.space_group_name_H-M   'P 1'
#
loop_
_entity.id
_entity.type
_entity.pdbx_description
1 polymer ?
#
loop_
_entity_poly.entity_id
_entity_poly.type
_entity_poly.pdbx_seq_one_letter_code
_entity_poly.pdbx_strand_id
1 'polypeptide(L)' 'MGIKTYNPYTPSRRNMTGSDFSEITKKTPEKSLLVSLQKNSGRNNQGKITVRHRGGGNRRKYRIIDFFKEK' A
#
# COMPACT_ATOMS: atom_id res chain seq x y z
N MET A 1 -3.59 -17.18 1.31
CA MET A 1 -3.83 -16.11 2.30
C MET A 1 -5.19 -16.29 2.93
N GLY A 2 -5.27 -16.23 4.26
CA GLY A 2 -6.48 -16.26 5.05
C GLY A 2 -6.94 -14.88 5.54
N ILE A 3 -8.20 -14.80 5.97
CA ILE A 3 -8.78 -13.61 6.59
C ILE A 3 -8.70 -13.77 8.12
N LYS A 4 -8.03 -12.84 8.78
CA LYS A 4 -8.01 -12.71 10.24
C LYS A 4 -9.16 -11.82 10.69
N THR A 5 -10.08 -12.39 11.47
CA THR A 5 -11.08 -11.65 12.24
C THR A 5 -10.48 -11.26 13.60
N TYR A 6 -10.93 -10.13 14.16
CA TYR A 6 -10.49 -9.65 15.47
C TYR A 6 -11.62 -9.76 16.49
N ASN A 7 -11.30 -10.02 17.75
CA ASN A 7 -12.28 -9.95 18.83
C ASN A 7 -12.85 -8.51 18.94
N PRO A 8 -14.16 -8.35 19.18
CA PRO A 8 -14.83 -7.04 19.22
C PRO A 8 -14.63 -6.30 20.55
N TYR A 9 -13.38 -6.14 21.00
CA TYR A 9 -13.06 -5.47 22.27
C TYR A 9 -13.09 -3.93 22.20
N THR A 10 -13.19 -3.35 20.99
CA THR A 10 -13.51 -1.93 20.77
C THR A 10 -14.52 -1.76 19.63
N PRO A 11 -15.29 -0.66 19.57
CA PRO A 11 -16.25 -0.42 18.49
C PRO A 11 -15.64 -0.51 17.08
N SER A 12 -14.44 0.06 16.91
CA SER A 12 -13.75 0.07 15.61
C SER A 12 -13.29 -1.33 15.16
N ARG A 13 -13.09 -2.27 16.09
CA ARG A 13 -12.63 -3.63 15.78
C ARG A 13 -13.76 -4.59 15.38
N ARG A 14 -15.02 -4.28 15.67
CA ARG A 14 -16.17 -5.21 15.48
C ARG A 14 -16.28 -5.78 14.06
N ASN A 15 -16.13 -4.93 13.06
CA ASN A 15 -16.25 -5.30 11.65
C ASN A 15 -14.89 -5.30 10.93
N MET A 16 -13.79 -5.06 11.67
CA MET A 16 -12.47 -4.96 11.07
C MET A 16 -11.96 -6.37 10.79
N THR A 17 -11.45 -6.58 9.58
CA THR A 17 -10.72 -7.79 9.20
C THR A 17 -9.35 -7.42 8.68
N GLY A 18 -8.41 -8.36 8.75
CA GLY A 18 -7.06 -8.20 8.22
C GLY A 18 -6.64 -9.42 7.44
N SER A 19 -5.59 -9.28 6.63
CA SER A 19 -4.93 -10.44 6.01
C SER A 19 -4.04 -11.13 7.03
N ASP A 20 -3.93 -12.46 6.95
CA ASP A 20 -3.06 -13.28 7.82
C ASP A 20 -1.57 -13.22 7.43
N PHE A 21 -1.27 -12.83 6.18
CA PHE A 21 0.08 -12.74 5.61
C PHE A 21 0.90 -14.04 5.66
N SER A 22 0.23 -15.20 5.63
CA SER A 22 0.87 -16.52 5.74
C SER A 22 1.92 -16.80 4.64
N GLU A 23 1.72 -16.24 3.45
CA GLU A 23 2.64 -16.41 2.30
C GLU A 23 3.84 -15.44 2.32
N ILE A 24 3.84 -14.42 3.20
CA ILE A 24 4.92 -13.43 3.24
C ILE A 24 6.11 -14.00 4.02
N THR A 25 7.13 -14.45 3.28
CA THR A 25 8.35 -15.05 3.83
C THR A 25 9.37 -14.03 4.35
N LYS A 26 9.46 -12.85 3.72
CA LYS A 26 10.41 -11.78 4.07
C LYS A 26 9.69 -10.45 4.27
N LYS A 27 9.97 -9.79 5.40
CA LYS A 27 9.37 -8.49 5.77
C LYS A 27 10.10 -7.28 5.18
N THR A 28 11.40 -7.42 4.92
CA THR A 28 12.25 -6.35 4.39
C THR A 28 12.44 -6.50 2.87
N PRO A 29 12.17 -5.45 2.08
CA PRO A 29 12.40 -5.48 0.64
C PRO A 29 13.89 -5.37 0.30
N GLU A 30 14.25 -5.80 -0.91
CA GLU A 30 15.60 -5.68 -1.45
C GLU A 30 15.96 -4.22 -1.72
N LYS A 31 17.13 -3.76 -1.27
CA LYS A 31 17.44 -2.31 -1.23
C LYS A 31 17.65 -1.73 -2.62
N SER A 32 18.28 -2.48 -3.52
CA SER A 32 18.58 -2.06 -4.90
C SER A 32 17.33 -1.85 -5.76
N LEU A 33 16.22 -2.52 -5.43
CA LEU A 33 14.96 -2.46 -6.19
C LEU A 33 13.95 -1.46 -5.62
N LEU A 34 14.40 -0.54 -4.75
CA LEU A 34 13.53 0.46 -4.13
C LEU A 34 13.77 1.86 -4.68
N VAL A 35 12.69 2.52 -5.07
CA VAL A 35 12.70 3.93 -5.52
C VAL A 35 11.75 4.76 -4.66
N SER A 36 12.08 6.04 -4.47
CA SER A 36 11.19 6.97 -3.76
C SER A 36 9.95 7.26 -4.62
N LEU A 37 8.76 7.00 -4.07
CA LEU A 37 7.50 7.32 -4.73
C LEU A 37 6.97 8.66 -4.23
N GLN A 38 6.99 9.69 -5.08
CA GLN A 38 6.37 10.97 -4.79
C GLN A 38 4.83 10.86 -4.88
N LYS A 39 4.13 11.61 -4.02
CA LYS A 39 2.67 11.60 -3.97
C LYS A 39 2.12 12.89 -4.54
N ASN A 40 1.31 12.77 -5.59
CA ASN A 40 0.64 13.92 -6.18
C ASN A 40 -0.63 14.32 -5.42
N SER A 41 -1.12 13.47 -4.51
CA SER A 41 -2.31 13.73 -3.66
C SER A 41 -3.54 14.22 -4.43
N GLY A 42 -3.79 13.65 -5.62
CA GLY A 42 -4.94 14.01 -6.47
C GLY A 42 -4.79 15.31 -7.27
N ARG A 43 -3.60 15.93 -7.26
CA ARG A 43 -3.30 17.15 -8.03
C ARG A 43 -2.56 16.86 -9.33
N ASN A 44 -2.80 17.71 -10.34
CA ASN A 44 -2.05 17.71 -11.59
C ASN A 44 -0.81 18.64 -11.52
N ASN A 45 -0.11 18.80 -12.66
CA ASN A 45 1.05 19.67 -12.81
C ASN A 45 0.76 21.17 -12.58
N GLN A 46 -0.50 21.62 -12.69
CA GLN A 46 -0.93 22.98 -12.34
C GLN A 46 -1.28 23.14 -10.86
N GLY A 47 -1.15 22.07 -10.06
CA GLY A 47 -1.53 22.06 -8.64
C GLY A 47 -3.04 21.94 -8.39
N LYS A 48 -3.86 21.83 -9.45
CA LYS A 48 -5.31 21.71 -9.34
C LYS A 48 -5.72 20.31 -8.94
N ILE A 49 -6.71 20.19 -8.07
CA ILE A 49 -7.31 18.89 -7.70
C ILE A 49 -8.10 18.37 -8.90
N THR A 50 -7.63 17.31 -9.52
CA THR A 50 -8.33 16.60 -10.60
C THR A 50 -9.04 15.35 -10.08
N VAL A 51 -8.53 14.76 -8.99
CA VAL A 51 -9.14 13.59 -8.33
C VAL A 51 -9.34 13.90 -6.84
N ARG A 52 -10.60 13.87 -6.39
CA ARG A 52 -10.99 14.14 -5.00
C ARG A 52 -10.69 12.94 -4.07
N HIS A 53 -10.74 13.19 -2.76
CA HIS A 53 -10.57 12.19 -1.69
C HIS A 53 -9.20 11.45 -1.73
N ARG A 54 -8.14 12.13 -2.19
CA ARG A 54 -6.76 11.61 -2.20
C ARG A 54 -5.86 12.53 -1.37
N GLY A 55 -5.07 11.96 -0.45
CA GLY A 55 -4.13 12.72 0.39
C GLY A 55 -3.91 12.04 1.75
N GLY A 56 -2.88 12.45 2.49
CA GLY A 56 -2.69 12.09 3.92
C GLY A 56 -2.25 10.65 4.26
N GLY A 57 -2.23 9.71 3.31
CA GLY A 57 -1.83 8.32 3.61
C GLY A 57 -0.36 8.17 4.03
N ASN A 58 0.02 7.00 4.56
CA ASN A 58 1.41 6.67 4.94
C ASN A 58 2.37 6.68 3.73
N ARG A 59 3.62 7.14 3.90
CA ARG A 59 4.66 7.18 2.86
C ARG A 59 4.99 5.76 2.37
N ARG A 60 5.14 5.61 1.06
CA ARG A 60 5.46 4.32 0.41
C ARG A 60 6.72 4.48 -0.43
N LYS A 61 7.49 3.40 -0.57
CA LYS A 61 8.53 3.26 -1.59
C LYS A 61 7.98 2.43 -2.74
N TYR A 62 8.35 2.76 -3.97
CA TYR A 62 8.04 1.96 -5.13
C TYR A 62 9.01 0.78 -5.21
N ARG A 63 8.51 -0.40 -5.56
CA ARG A 63 9.33 -1.58 -5.85
C ARG A 63 9.38 -1.72 -7.35
N ILE A 64 10.57 -1.81 -7.91
CA ILE A 64 10.75 -2.09 -9.34
C ILE A 64 10.26 -3.52 -9.56
N ILE A 65 9.25 -3.66 -10.40
CA ILE A 65 8.68 -4.94 -10.82
C ILE A 65 9.00 -5.07 -12.29
N ASP A 66 9.59 -6.20 -12.67
CA ASP A 66 9.75 -6.55 -14.06
C ASP A 66 8.40 -7.06 -14.60
N PHE A 67 7.75 -6.20 -15.37
CA PHE A 67 6.49 -6.53 -16.05
C PHE A 67 6.72 -7.07 -17.46
N PHE A 68 7.92 -6.88 -18.03
CA PHE A 68 8.21 -7.22 -19.42
C PHE A 68 9.23 -8.35 -19.46
N LYS A 69 8.73 -9.57 -19.56
CA LYS A 69 9.59 -10.72 -19.87
C LYS A 69 9.83 -10.79 -21.37
N GLU A 70 11.03 -10.40 -21.81
CA GLU A 70 11.57 -11.00 -23.03
C GLU A 70 11.95 -12.45 -22.74
N LYS A 71 11.75 -13.30 -23.74
CA LYS A 71 11.73 -14.75 -23.63
C LYS A 71 13.12 -15.33 -23.38
#